data_AF-Q11MK7-F1
#
_entry.id   AF-Q11MK7-F1
#
_cell.length_a   1.000
_cell.length_b   1.000
_cell.length_c   1.000
_cell.angle_alpha   90.00
_cell.angle_beta   90.00
_cell.angle_gamma   90.00
#
_symmetry.space_group_name_H-M   'P 1'
#
loop_
_entity.id
_entity.type
_entity.pdbx_description
1 polymer ?
#
loop_
_entity_poly.entity_id
_entity_poly.type
_entity_poly.pdbx_seq_one_letter_code
_entity_poly.pdbx_strand_id
1 'polypeptide(L)'
;MKATATEVLARLDERLARSPVRDGFVERQHFADAAAALWLEGELVHLEDLVLFDAHMNVRTPTHELTRAHAVLRVRRQIFGHAPDWALSRDGLRQLTGRGGGVAPPESSREGEGAVGPEVEAGEPDEVGAPDPLTEEFAAIDAVLARSTSAGRRCDARD
;
A
#
# COMPACT_ATOMS: atom_id res chain seq x y z
N MET A 1 2.06 -35.58 20.75
CA MET A 1 2.31 -35.30 19.31
C MET A 1 2.39 -33.80 19.01
N LYS A 2 2.94 -32.95 19.90
CA LYS A 2 3.05 -31.47 19.71
C LYS A 2 4.48 -30.94 19.67
N ALA A 3 5.49 -31.77 19.95
CA ALA A 3 6.88 -31.30 20.09
C ALA A 3 7.64 -31.12 18.76
N THR A 4 7.26 -31.83 17.70
CA THR A 4 8.04 -31.87 16.45
C THR A 4 8.04 -30.56 15.66
N ALA A 5 6.91 -29.85 15.59
CA ALA A 5 6.85 -28.58 14.84
C ALA A 5 7.69 -27.49 15.50
N THR A 6 7.55 -27.33 16.83
CA THR A 6 8.33 -26.36 17.61
C THR A 6 9.83 -26.69 17.56
N GLU A 7 10.21 -27.96 17.64
CA GLU A 7 11.61 -28.38 17.54
C GLU A 7 12.21 -28.04 16.16
N VAL A 8 11.47 -28.30 15.07
CA VAL A 8 11.93 -27.99 13.71
C VAL A 8 12.09 -26.50 13.51
N LEU A 9 11.15 -25.68 13.99
CA LEU A 9 11.25 -24.21 13.91
C LEU A 9 12.43 -23.67 14.73
N ALA A 10 12.58 -24.09 15.98
CA ALA A 10 13.71 -23.67 16.82
C ALA A 10 15.07 -24.04 16.19
N ARG A 11 15.15 -25.22 15.57
CA ARG A 11 16.36 -25.66 14.86
C ARG A 11 16.63 -24.83 13.60
N LEU A 12 15.57 -24.45 12.87
CA LEU A 12 15.70 -23.56 11.71
C LEU A 12 16.18 -22.17 12.14
N ASP A 13 15.58 -21.61 13.19
CA ASP A 13 15.94 -20.29 13.72
C ASP A 13 17.40 -20.24 14.15
N GLU A 14 17.88 -21.25 14.88
CA GLU A 14 19.28 -21.34 15.29
C GLU A 14 20.23 -21.44 14.10
N ARG A 15 19.86 -22.20 13.06
CA ARG A 15 20.68 -22.33 11.85
C ARG A 15 20.72 -21.04 11.05
N LEU A 16 19.60 -20.33 10.96
CA LEU A 16 19.54 -19.04 10.29
C LEU A 16 20.32 -17.99 11.06
N ALA A 17 20.23 -17.95 12.39
CA ALA A 17 20.97 -17.01 13.24
C ALA A 17 22.50 -17.08 13.04
N ARG A 18 23.04 -18.26 12.71
CA ARG A 18 24.47 -18.48 12.47
C ARG A 18 24.90 -18.41 11.00
N SER A 19 23.96 -18.14 10.09
CA SER A 19 24.19 -18.25 8.66
C SER A 19 24.43 -16.88 8.01
N PRO A 20 25.42 -16.74 7.12
CA PRO A 20 25.63 -15.50 6.37
C PRO A 20 24.51 -15.20 5.36
N VAL A 21 23.63 -16.18 5.06
CA VAL A 21 22.51 -15.99 4.13
C VAL A 21 21.19 -15.67 4.84
N ARG A 22 21.20 -15.45 6.16
CA ARG A 22 20.01 -15.18 6.98
C ARG A 22 19.13 -14.10 6.37
N ASP A 23 19.71 -12.94 6.12
CA ASP A 23 18.92 -11.77 5.72
C ASP A 23 18.33 -11.98 4.33
N GLY A 24 19.11 -12.58 3.40
CA GLY A 24 18.58 -12.97 2.10
C GLY A 24 17.47 -14.03 2.17
N PHE A 25 17.53 -14.95 3.14
CA PHE A 25 16.45 -15.91 3.38
C PHE A 25 15.18 -15.21 3.88
N VAL A 26 15.30 -14.32 4.87
CA VAL A 26 14.17 -13.54 5.42
C VAL A 26 13.52 -12.69 4.33
N GLU A 27 14.31 -11.96 3.55
CA GLU A 27 13.80 -11.12 2.47
C GLU A 27 13.00 -11.93 1.45
N ARG A 28 13.53 -13.07 0.97
CA ARG A 28 12.78 -13.94 0.05
C ARG A 28 11.53 -14.52 0.66
N GLN A 29 11.55 -14.80 1.97
CA GLN A 29 10.39 -15.33 2.67
C GLN A 29 9.25 -14.31 2.74
N HIS A 30 9.54 -13.01 2.83
CA HIS A 30 8.50 -11.98 2.78
C HIS A 30 7.76 -11.97 1.43
N PHE A 31 8.48 -12.10 0.31
CA PHE A 31 7.85 -12.21 -1.02
C PHE A 31 7.02 -13.48 -1.16
N ALA A 32 7.57 -14.63 -0.74
CA ALA A 32 6.87 -15.91 -0.81
C ALA A 32 5.59 -15.91 0.05
N ASP A 33 5.65 -15.32 1.25
CA ASP A 33 4.50 -15.21 2.14
C ASP A 33 3.42 -14.28 1.59
N ALA A 34 3.80 -13.14 1.01
CA ALA A 34 2.84 -12.24 0.35
C ALA A 34 2.13 -12.93 -0.83
N ALA A 35 2.87 -13.62 -1.71
CA ALA A 35 2.27 -14.37 -2.81
C ALA A 35 1.34 -15.50 -2.31
N ALA A 36 1.72 -16.19 -1.23
CA ALA A 36 0.90 -17.23 -0.61
C ALA A 36 -0.38 -16.67 0.04
N ALA A 37 -0.32 -15.48 0.64
CA ALA A 37 -1.49 -14.82 1.22
C ALA A 37 -2.55 -14.53 0.14
N LEU A 38 -2.12 -13.98 -1.01
CA LEU A 38 -3.02 -13.70 -2.13
C LEU A 38 -3.55 -15.00 -2.76
N TRP A 39 -2.73 -16.06 -2.82
CA TRP A 39 -3.19 -17.38 -3.25
C TRP A 39 -4.34 -17.90 -2.39
N LEU A 40 -4.28 -17.72 -1.06
CA LEU A 40 -5.37 -18.11 -0.16
C LEU A 40 -6.66 -17.30 -0.39
N GLU A 41 -6.54 -16.06 -0.87
CA GLU A 41 -7.67 -15.22 -1.28
C GLU A 41 -8.21 -15.56 -2.69
N GLY A 42 -7.56 -16.50 -3.39
CA GLY A 42 -7.94 -16.93 -4.74
C GLY A 42 -7.27 -16.12 -5.85
N GLU A 43 -6.22 -15.38 -5.53
CA GLU A 43 -5.51 -14.49 -6.45
C GLU A 43 -4.10 -14.96 -6.75
N LEU A 44 -3.70 -14.76 -8.00
CA LEU A 44 -2.40 -15.21 -8.50
C LEU A 44 -1.50 -14.01 -8.73
N VAL A 45 -0.38 -13.97 -8.01
CA VAL A 45 0.65 -12.96 -8.20
C VAL A 45 1.97 -13.65 -8.50
N HIS A 46 2.58 -13.28 -9.63
CA HIS A 46 3.92 -13.73 -9.96
C HIS A 46 4.94 -13.08 -9.03
N LEU A 47 5.83 -13.90 -8.45
CA LEU A 47 6.84 -13.41 -7.52
C LEU A 47 7.76 -12.39 -8.19
N GLU A 48 8.11 -12.62 -9.46
CA GLU A 48 8.94 -11.73 -10.27
C GLU A 48 8.29 -10.36 -10.44
N ASP A 49 6.99 -10.32 -10.72
CA ASP A 49 6.24 -9.06 -10.84
C ASP A 49 6.20 -8.31 -9.50
N LEU A 50 6.03 -9.02 -8.37
CA LEU A 50 6.07 -8.42 -7.04
C LEU A 50 7.46 -7.85 -6.69
N VAL A 51 8.53 -8.57 -7.03
CA VAL A 51 9.91 -8.10 -6.85
C VAL A 51 10.20 -6.87 -7.70
N LEU A 52 9.79 -6.87 -8.98
CA LEU A 52 9.95 -5.72 -9.86
C LEU A 52 9.14 -4.53 -9.39
N PHE A 53 7.92 -4.75 -8.91
CA PHE A 53 7.06 -3.69 -8.40
C PHE A 53 7.62 -3.06 -7.11
N ASP A 54 8.10 -3.89 -6.17
CA ASP A 54 8.77 -3.39 -4.95
C ASP A 54 10.02 -2.56 -5.25
N ALA A 55 10.78 -2.96 -6.27
CA ALA A 55 11.96 -2.23 -6.73
C ALA A 55 11.65 -1.03 -7.64
N HIS A 56 10.37 -0.73 -7.91
CA HIS A 56 9.94 0.32 -8.85
C HIS A 56 10.51 0.13 -10.27
N MET A 57 10.74 -1.11 -10.66
CA MET A 57 11.28 -1.53 -11.96
C MET A 57 10.22 -2.19 -12.86
N ASN A 58 8.94 -2.12 -12.49
CA ASN A 58 7.86 -2.64 -13.31
C ASN A 58 7.70 -1.79 -14.58
N VAL A 59 7.70 -2.45 -15.75
CA VAL A 59 7.45 -1.79 -17.04
C VAL A 59 5.95 -1.74 -17.35
N ARG A 60 5.18 -2.71 -16.81
CA ARG A 60 3.73 -2.80 -16.97
C ARG A 60 3.02 -2.03 -15.88
N THR A 61 1.84 -1.50 -16.19
CA THR A 61 0.92 -0.93 -15.21
C THR A 61 0.61 -1.99 -14.14
N PRO A 62 0.75 -1.68 -12.83
CA PRO A 62 0.49 -2.64 -11.78
C PRO A 62 -0.99 -3.04 -11.73
N THR A 63 -1.26 -4.32 -11.53
CA THR A 63 -2.63 -4.82 -11.34
C THR A 63 -3.08 -4.60 -9.89
N HIS A 64 -4.38 -4.78 -9.64
CA HIS A 64 -4.95 -4.62 -8.31
C HIS A 64 -4.45 -5.70 -7.33
N GLU A 65 -4.31 -6.94 -7.80
CA GLU A 65 -3.75 -8.07 -7.05
C GLU A 65 -2.28 -7.81 -6.70
N LEU A 66 -1.50 -7.26 -7.65
CA LEU A 66 -0.10 -6.89 -7.42
C LEU A 66 0.04 -5.78 -6.37
N THR A 67 -0.85 -4.78 -6.43
CA THR A 67 -0.90 -3.70 -5.45
C THR A 67 -1.23 -4.21 -4.04
N ARG A 68 -2.19 -5.16 -3.92
CA ARG A 68 -2.51 -5.81 -2.65
C ARG A 68 -1.37 -6.68 -2.13
N ALA A 69 -0.73 -7.48 -2.98
CA ALA A 69 0.44 -8.26 -2.58
C ALA A 69 1.57 -7.37 -2.05
N HIS A 70 1.79 -6.21 -2.66
CA HIS A 70 2.75 -5.23 -2.16
C HIS A 70 2.37 -4.65 -0.79
N ALA A 71 1.08 -4.40 -0.55
CA ALA A 71 0.60 -3.99 0.76
C ALA A 71 0.87 -5.06 1.83
N VAL A 72 0.63 -6.34 1.53
CA VAL A 72 0.96 -7.47 2.42
C VAL A 72 2.47 -7.54 2.68
N LEU A 73 3.29 -7.40 1.64
CA LEU A 73 4.75 -7.36 1.75
C LEU A 73 5.22 -6.23 2.69
N ARG A 74 4.67 -5.02 2.53
CA ARG A 74 4.98 -3.88 3.40
C ARG A 74 4.59 -4.14 4.84
N VAL A 75 3.40 -4.69 5.09
CA VAL A 75 2.94 -5.07 6.44
C VAL A 75 3.88 -6.10 7.06
N ARG A 76 4.32 -7.11 6.32
CA ARG A 76 5.25 -8.14 6.83
C ARG A 76 6.60 -7.56 7.24
N ARG A 77 7.17 -6.71 6.39
CA ARG A 77 8.44 -6.01 6.70
C ARG A 77 8.27 -5.04 7.86
N GLN A 78 7.13 -4.36 7.95
CA GLN A 78 6.81 -3.50 9.09
C GLN A 78 6.79 -4.29 10.40
N ILE A 79 6.09 -5.43 10.45
CA ILE A 79 6.07 -6.32 11.63
C ILE A 79 7.49 -6.77 12.00
N PHE A 80 8.30 -7.17 11.01
CA PHE A 80 9.66 -7.65 11.24
C PHE A 80 10.61 -6.54 11.73
N GLY A 81 10.41 -5.30 11.28
CA GLY A 81 11.23 -4.14 11.66
C GLY A 81 10.92 -3.56 13.05
N HIS A 82 9.84 -3.98 13.70
CA HIS A 82 9.45 -3.51 15.02
C HIS A 82 9.80 -4.52 16.13
N ALA A 83 9.62 -4.10 17.38
CA ALA A 83 9.76 -5.00 18.53
C ALA A 83 8.78 -6.19 18.43
N PRO A 84 9.13 -7.39 18.92
CA PRO A 84 8.31 -8.60 18.73
C PRO A 84 6.87 -8.53 19.28
N ASP A 85 6.65 -7.69 20.28
CA ASP A 85 5.34 -7.45 20.93
C ASP A 85 4.52 -6.35 20.25
N TRP A 86 5.14 -5.55 19.38
CA TRP A 86 4.51 -4.40 18.73
C TRP A 86 3.27 -4.80 17.92
N ALA A 87 3.35 -5.84 17.09
CA ALA A 87 2.26 -6.20 16.17
C ALA A 87 0.95 -6.57 16.88
N LEU A 88 1.03 -7.06 18.12
CA LEU A 88 -0.11 -7.42 18.96
C LEU A 88 -0.48 -6.33 19.97
N SER A 89 0.31 -5.26 20.04
CA SER A 89 -0.01 -4.09 20.86
C SER A 89 -1.22 -3.34 20.30
N ARG A 90 -1.83 -2.48 21.13
CA ARG A 90 -2.95 -1.62 20.70
C ARG A 90 -2.57 -0.76 19.50
N ASP A 91 -1.36 -0.20 19.50
CA ASP A 91 -0.90 0.71 18.47
C ASP A 91 -0.55 -0.06 17.19
N GLY A 92 0.10 -1.21 17.31
CA GLY A 92 0.35 -2.11 16.18
C GLY A 92 -0.93 -2.58 15.51
N LEU A 93 -1.93 -3.04 16.27
CA LEU A 93 -3.22 -3.44 15.72
C LEU A 93 -3.95 -2.28 15.03
N ARG A 94 -3.89 -1.07 15.59
CA ARG A 94 -4.45 0.13 14.94
C ARG A 94 -3.76 0.40 13.61
N GLN A 95 -2.43 0.37 13.57
CA GLN A 95 -1.68 0.62 12.34
C GLN A 95 -1.90 -0.47 11.29
N LEU A 96 -1.84 -1.74 11.68
CA LEU A 96 -2.03 -2.90 10.79
C LEU A 96 -3.45 -3.02 10.24
N THR A 97 -4.45 -2.48 10.95
CA THR A 97 -5.85 -2.47 10.47
C THR A 97 -6.22 -1.19 9.72
N GLY A 98 -5.24 -0.34 9.37
CA GLY A 98 -5.46 0.91 8.64
C GLY A 98 -6.12 2.02 9.48
N ARG A 99 -6.22 1.84 10.81
CA ARG A 99 -6.82 2.80 11.75
C ARG A 99 -5.80 3.68 12.47
N GLY A 100 -4.51 3.51 12.18
CA GLY A 100 -3.41 4.16 12.89
C GLY A 100 -2.97 5.51 12.31
N GLY A 101 -3.72 6.09 11.37
CA GLY A 101 -3.22 7.17 10.51
C GLY A 101 -2.19 6.58 9.53
N GLY A 102 -2.50 6.60 8.23
CA GLY A 102 -1.69 5.91 7.23
C GLY A 102 -0.22 6.33 7.31
N VAL A 103 0.70 5.35 7.34
CA VAL A 103 2.06 5.60 6.87
C VAL A 103 1.90 5.89 5.39
N ALA A 104 1.95 7.18 5.04
CA ALA A 104 2.03 7.59 3.65
C ALA A 104 3.08 6.70 2.95
N PRO A 105 2.79 6.18 1.75
CA PRO A 105 3.82 5.49 0.98
C PRO A 105 5.08 6.36 0.92
N PRO A 106 6.30 5.78 0.89
CA PRO A 106 7.48 6.59 0.67
C PRO A 106 7.23 7.40 -0.59
N GLU A 107 7.10 8.71 -0.41
CA GLU A 107 6.96 9.65 -1.49
C GLU A 107 8.20 9.46 -2.35
N SER A 108 8.02 8.82 -3.50
CA SER A 108 8.96 9.01 -4.59
C SER A 108 8.98 10.52 -4.81
N SER A 109 10.07 11.16 -4.43
CA SER A 109 10.28 12.59 -4.58
C SER A 109 9.87 13.04 -5.97
N ARG A 110 8.65 13.56 -6.07
CA ARG A 110 8.23 14.46 -7.13
C ARG A 110 8.11 15.79 -6.43
N GLU A 111 9.18 16.57 -6.56
CA GLU A 111 9.15 18.00 -6.30
C GLU A 111 7.96 18.60 -7.05
N GLY A 112 6.98 19.05 -6.29
CA GLY A 112 5.76 19.68 -6.76
C GLY A 112 5.01 20.18 -5.53
N GLU A 113 5.14 21.49 -5.29
CA GLU A 113 4.67 22.24 -4.13
C GLU A 113 3.20 21.95 -3.76
N GLY A 114 2.92 21.88 -2.46
CA GLY A 114 1.55 21.85 -1.93
C GLY A 114 1.54 21.56 -0.43
N ALA A 115 1.64 22.61 0.38
CA ALA A 115 1.67 22.53 1.83
C ALA A 115 0.37 21.96 2.45
N VAL A 116 0.58 21.09 3.45
CA VAL A 116 -0.27 20.69 4.59
C VAL A 116 -1.70 21.27 4.66
N GLY A 117 -2.71 20.39 4.60
CA GLY A 117 -4.08 20.67 5.06
C GLY A 117 -4.32 20.07 6.46
N PRO A 118 -5.12 20.72 7.33
CA PRO A 118 -5.29 20.31 8.72
C PRO A 118 -6.21 19.09 8.84
N GLU A 119 -5.95 18.35 9.92
CA GLU A 119 -6.73 17.28 10.51
C GLU A 119 -8.21 17.69 10.69
N VAL A 120 -9.14 16.97 10.06
CA VAL A 120 -10.59 17.19 10.25
C VAL A 120 -11.12 16.09 11.14
N GLU A 121 -11.29 16.40 12.43
CA GLU A 121 -12.08 15.60 13.35
C GLU A 121 -13.53 15.50 12.87
N ALA A 122 -14.08 14.30 12.94
CA ALA A 122 -15.48 14.03 12.69
C ALA A 122 -16.36 14.66 13.78
N GLY A 123 -17.17 15.64 13.39
CA GLY A 123 -18.29 16.17 14.17
C GLY A 123 -19.41 16.62 13.24
N GLU A 124 -20.48 15.83 13.15
CA GLU A 124 -21.81 16.31 12.71
C GLU A 124 -22.51 16.99 13.92
N PRO A 125 -23.56 17.83 13.76
CA PRO A 125 -24.33 18.15 12.55
C PRO A 125 -24.61 19.67 12.32
N ASP A 126 -25.07 19.98 11.09
CA ASP A 126 -25.96 21.09 10.73
C ASP A 126 -25.40 22.54 10.72
N GLU A 127 -24.84 22.96 9.58
CA GLU A 127 -24.97 24.35 9.09
C GLU A 127 -25.29 24.33 7.59
N VAL A 128 -26.59 24.37 7.27
CA VAL A 128 -27.09 24.68 5.92
C VAL A 128 -26.66 26.11 5.58
N GLY A 129 -25.52 26.29 4.91
CA GLY A 129 -25.17 27.60 4.35
C GLY A 129 -23.71 27.89 4.03
N ALA A 130 -22.73 27.12 4.51
CA ALA A 130 -21.35 27.33 4.11
C ALA A 130 -21.10 26.69 2.73
N PRO A 131 -20.66 27.43 1.70
CA PRO A 131 -20.24 26.82 0.46
C PRO A 131 -19.06 25.90 0.75
N ASP A 132 -19.17 24.63 0.36
CA ASP A 132 -18.08 23.66 0.45
C ASP A 132 -16.84 24.29 -0.23
N PRO A 133 -15.71 24.44 0.48
CA PRO A 133 -14.50 25.08 -0.04
C PRO A 133 -13.98 24.42 -1.33
N LEU A 134 -14.40 23.19 -1.62
CA LEU A 134 -14.02 22.44 -2.83
C LEU A 134 -14.95 22.68 -4.04
N THR A 135 -16.05 23.42 -3.86
CA THR A 135 -17.03 23.68 -4.93
C THR A 135 -16.41 24.45 -6.09
N GLU A 136 -15.57 25.44 -5.80
CA GLU A 136 -14.91 26.27 -6.81
C GLU A 136 -13.86 25.48 -7.61
N GLU A 137 -13.12 24.61 -6.92
CA GLU A 137 -12.14 23.68 -7.52
C GLU A 137 -12.84 22.71 -8.50
N PHE A 138 -13.97 22.11 -8.11
CA PHE A 138 -14.74 21.24 -9.00
C PHE A 138 -15.33 21.98 -10.19
N ALA A 139 -15.82 23.20 -10.00
CA ALA A 139 -16.31 24.04 -11.11
C ALA A 139 -15.18 24.38 -12.11
N ALA A 140 -13.96 24.59 -11.63
CA ALA A 140 -12.80 24.82 -12.49
C ALA A 140 -12.45 23.58 -13.33
N ILE A 141 -12.50 22.38 -12.73
CA ILE A 141 -12.29 21.11 -13.42
C ILE A 141 -13.38 20.89 -14.50
N ASP A 142 -14.65 21.09 -14.15
CA ASP A 142 -15.76 20.95 -15.08
C ASP A 142 -15.66 21.92 -16.27
N ALA A 143 -15.18 23.14 -16.03
CA ALA A 143 -14.95 24.11 -17.10
C ALA A 143 -13.82 23.67 -18.06
N VAL A 144 -12.76 23.04 -17.55
CA VAL A 144 -11.69 22.47 -18.38
C VAL A 144 -12.23 21.29 -19.20
N LEU A 145 -13.04 20.42 -18.60
CA LEU A 145 -13.66 19.27 -19.26
C LEU A 145 -14.68 19.69 -20.34
N ALA A 146 -15.46 20.74 -20.09
CA ALA A 146 -16.37 21.29 -21.09
C ALA A 146 -15.62 21.89 -22.30
N ARG A 147 -14.48 22.54 -22.07
CA ARG A 147 -13.63 23.06 -23.15
C ARG A 147 -12.97 21.94 -23.97
N SER A 148 -12.48 20.88 -23.33
CA SER A 148 -11.83 19.77 -24.04
C SER A 148 -12.85 18.95 -24.85
N THR A 149 -14.03 18.67 -24.29
CA THR A 149 -15.10 17.95 -24.99
C THR A 149 -15.70 18.76 -26.14
N SER A 150 -15.85 20.09 -25.99
CA SER A 150 -16.31 20.95 -27.09
C SER A 150 -15.24 21.16 -28.17
N ALA A 151 -13.96 21.12 -27.82
CA ALA A 151 -12.87 21.09 -28.82
C ALA A 151 -12.86 19.77 -29.59
N GLY A 152 -13.03 18.63 -28.92
CA GLY A 152 -13.14 17.32 -29.56
C GLY A 152 -14.32 17.22 -30.55
N ARG A 153 -15.51 17.71 -30.16
CA ARG A 153 -16.69 17.73 -31.06
C ARG A 153 -16.55 18.68 -32.26
N ARG A 154 -15.70 19.71 -32.18
CA ARG A 154 -15.42 20.62 -33.31
C ARG A 154 -14.46 20.01 -34.34
N CYS A 155 -13.69 19.00 -33.97
CA CYS A 155 -12.87 18.21 -34.89
C CYS A 155 -13.72 17.19 -35.66
N ASP A 156 -14.69 16.54 -35.00
CA ASP A 156 -15.62 15.58 -35.66
C ASP A 156 -16.65 16.23 -36.62
N ALA A 157 -16.90 17.53 -36.50
CA ALA A 157 -17.87 18.25 -37.37
C ALA A 157 -17.23 18.95 -38.58
N ARG A 158 -15.91 18.76 -38.80
CA ARG A 158 -15.15 19.36 -39.91
C ARG A 158 -14.61 18.34 -40.92
N ASP A 159 -14.92 17.05 -40.74
CA ASP A 159 -14.89 16.02 -41.79
C ASP A 159 -16.31 15.75 -42.31
#